data_AF-A0A535BQJ0-F1
#
_entry.id   AF-A0A535BQJ0-F1
#
_cell.length_a   1.000
_cell.length_b   1.000
_cell.length_c   1.000
_cell.angle_alpha   90.00
_cell.angle_beta   90.00
_cell.angle_gamma   90.00
#
_symmetry.space_group_name_H-M   'P 1'
#
loop_
_entity.id
_entity.type
_entity.pdbx_description
1 polymer ?
#
loop_
_entity_poly.entity_id
_entity_poly.type
_entity_poly.pdbx_seq_one_letter_code
_entity_poly.pdbx_strand_id
1 'polypeptide(L)'
;MRTDCTEERLVFQGVGGRQVVARFDGGRITSDAGILLLREVAERMGLLRRFAQCFADHRDPELIEHTVEEFVAQRVLALACGYEDLNDHDVLRDDALRAVAAGKRDATGATRKRARDQGHALATTDAPTSGRRS
;
A
#
# COMPACT_ATOMS: atom_id res chain seq x y z
N MET A 1 -11.61 4.60 -40.97
CA MET A 1 -11.93 4.47 -39.54
C MET A 1 -10.61 4.42 -38.80
N ARG A 2 -10.22 5.52 -38.11
CA ARG A 2 -9.01 5.59 -37.27
C ARG A 2 -9.44 5.11 -35.88
N THR A 3 -8.92 3.99 -35.43
CA THR A 3 -8.96 3.64 -34.01
C THR A 3 -7.94 4.52 -33.33
N ASP A 4 -8.38 5.46 -32.49
CA ASP A 4 -7.50 6.12 -31.54
C ASP A 4 -6.88 5.03 -30.66
N CYS A 5 -5.58 4.80 -30.81
CA CYS A 5 -4.84 3.95 -29.89
C CYS A 5 -4.90 4.62 -28.51
N THR A 6 -5.59 3.98 -27.57
CA THR A 6 -5.57 4.34 -26.16
C THR A 6 -4.12 4.50 -25.72
N GLU A 7 -3.82 5.59 -25.00
CA GLU A 7 -2.47 5.86 -24.49
C GLU A 7 -1.89 4.60 -23.83
N GLU A 8 -0.72 4.13 -24.30
CA GLU A 8 -0.06 2.93 -23.77
C GLU A 8 0.38 3.09 -22.31
N ARG A 9 0.26 4.31 -21.75
CA ARG A 9 0.70 4.69 -20.42
C ARG A 9 -0.26 5.67 -19.77
N LEU A 10 -0.62 5.41 -18.52
CA LEU A 10 -1.37 6.34 -17.68
C LEU A 10 -0.49 6.79 -16.53
N VAL A 11 -0.42 8.10 -16.28
CA VAL A 11 0.41 8.67 -15.21
C VAL A 11 -0.49 9.09 -14.04
N PHE A 12 -0.13 8.65 -12.84
CA PHE A 12 -0.83 8.95 -11.59
C PHE A 12 0.03 9.82 -10.67
N GLN A 13 -0.56 10.33 -9.58
CA GLN A 13 0.18 11.06 -8.57
C GLN A 13 1.34 10.22 -8.00
N GLY A 14 2.56 10.79 -8.07
CA GLY A 14 3.77 10.15 -7.55
C GLY A 14 3.76 9.89 -6.05
N VAL A 15 4.68 9.05 -5.58
CA VAL A 15 4.95 8.81 -4.15
C VAL A 15 6.38 9.24 -3.83
N GLY A 16 6.52 10.22 -2.94
CA GLY A 16 7.80 10.89 -2.71
C GLY A 16 8.34 11.49 -4.02
N GLY A 17 9.59 11.16 -4.38
CA GLY A 17 10.21 11.59 -5.64
C GLY A 17 10.02 10.63 -6.83
N ARG A 18 9.13 9.62 -6.72
CA ARG A 18 8.95 8.58 -7.75
C ARG A 18 7.63 8.77 -8.50
N GLN A 19 7.67 8.56 -9.81
CA GLN A 19 6.47 8.52 -10.65
C GLN A 19 5.74 7.17 -10.52
N VAL A 20 4.42 7.22 -10.65
CA VAL A 20 3.55 6.04 -10.74
C VAL A 20 2.96 6.01 -12.14
N VAL A 21 3.33 5.00 -12.92
CA VAL A 21 2.93 4.87 -14.32
C VAL A 21 2.32 3.50 -14.53
N ALA A 22 1.06 3.44 -14.94
CA ALA A 22 0.46 2.20 -15.42
C ALA A 22 0.91 1.97 -16.87
N ARG A 23 1.33 0.74 -17.14
CA ARG A 23 1.73 0.26 -18.46
C ARG A 23 0.96 -1.02 -18.76
N PHE A 24 0.65 -1.25 -20.02
CA PHE A 24 -0.11 -2.41 -20.48
C PHE A 24 0.79 -3.47 -21.13
N ASP A 25 1.97 -3.69 -20.55
CA ASP A 25 3.00 -4.62 -21.05
C ASP A 25 3.18 -5.87 -20.18
N GLY A 26 2.29 -6.09 -19.20
CA GLY A 26 2.29 -7.28 -18.36
C GLY A 26 3.36 -7.31 -17.25
N GLY A 27 3.93 -6.16 -16.87
CA GLY A 27 4.90 -6.02 -15.77
C GLY A 27 4.35 -6.40 -14.38
N ARG A 28 4.43 -5.50 -13.39
CA ARG A 28 3.74 -5.71 -12.10
C ARG A 28 2.24 -5.48 -12.30
N ILE A 29 1.45 -6.52 -12.05
CA ILE A 29 0.00 -6.53 -12.25
C ILE A 29 -0.69 -6.44 -10.89
N THR A 30 -1.82 -5.73 -10.85
CA THR A 30 -2.71 -5.61 -9.71
C THR A 30 -4.15 -5.53 -10.22
N SER A 31 -5.07 -6.11 -9.46
CA SER A 31 -6.52 -6.00 -9.71
C SER A 31 -7.13 -4.75 -9.08
N ASP A 32 -6.38 -4.07 -8.19
CA ASP A 32 -6.88 -2.97 -7.36
C ASP A 32 -6.45 -1.59 -7.88
N ALA A 33 -6.20 -1.43 -9.18
CA ALA A 33 -5.62 -0.19 -9.73
C ALA A 33 -6.40 1.09 -9.39
N GLY A 34 -7.72 0.98 -9.20
CA GLY A 34 -8.58 2.09 -8.78
C GLY A 34 -8.23 2.69 -7.42
N ILE A 35 -7.50 1.98 -6.56
CA ILE A 35 -7.04 2.47 -5.24
C ILE A 35 -6.19 3.74 -5.35
N LEU A 36 -5.51 3.96 -6.48
CA LEU A 36 -4.75 5.17 -6.71
C LEU A 36 -5.63 6.42 -6.77
N LEU A 37 -6.83 6.31 -7.35
CA LEU A 37 -7.78 7.42 -7.40
C LEU A 37 -8.29 7.77 -5.99
N LEU A 38 -8.56 6.75 -5.18
CA LEU A 38 -8.94 6.92 -3.78
C LEU A 38 -7.84 7.59 -2.96
N ARG A 39 -6.59 7.16 -3.16
CA ARG A 39 -5.43 7.82 -2.55
C ARG A 39 -5.36 9.29 -2.95
N GLU A 40 -5.44 9.62 -4.24
CA GLU A 40 -5.34 11.00 -4.71
C GLU A 40 -6.40 11.91 -4.08
N VAL A 41 -7.65 11.41 -3.98
CA VAL A 41 -8.73 12.13 -3.30
C VAL A 41 -8.44 12.28 -1.81
N ALA A 42 -8.01 11.22 -1.13
CA ALA A 42 -7.70 11.25 0.30
C ALA A 42 -6.53 12.21 0.64
N GLU A 43 -5.49 12.24 -0.20
CA GLU A 43 -4.35 13.15 -0.11
C GLU A 43 -4.78 14.61 -0.29
N ARG A 44 -5.58 14.91 -1.32
CA ARG A 44 -6.10 16.28 -1.55
C ARG A 44 -6.96 16.79 -0.40
N MET A 45 -7.70 15.90 0.27
CA MET A 45 -8.49 16.24 1.46
C MET A 45 -7.66 16.27 2.76
N GLY A 46 -6.41 15.79 2.71
CA GLY A 46 -5.60 15.52 3.89
C GLY A 46 -6.26 14.55 4.86
N LEU A 47 -7.14 13.66 4.37
CA LEU A 47 -8.01 12.81 5.17
C LEU A 47 -7.19 11.87 6.07
N LEU A 48 -6.25 11.14 5.47
CA LEU A 48 -5.47 10.11 6.17
C LEU A 48 -4.56 10.73 7.23
N ARG A 49 -3.86 11.82 6.88
CA ARG A 49 -3.05 12.61 7.82
C ARG A 49 -3.87 13.12 9.01
N ARG A 50 -5.02 13.74 8.75
CA ARG A 50 -5.90 14.28 9.81
C ARG A 50 -6.46 13.17 10.70
N PHE A 51 -6.81 12.04 10.10
CA PHE A 51 -7.30 10.90 10.86
C PHE A 51 -6.20 10.26 11.70
N ALA A 52 -4.98 10.15 11.18
CA ALA A 52 -3.82 9.67 11.92
C ALA A 52 -3.51 10.54 13.15
N GLN A 53 -3.72 11.85 13.08
CA GLN A 53 -3.56 12.77 14.21
C GLN A 53 -4.55 12.54 15.35
N CYS A 54 -5.61 11.76 15.14
CA CYS A 54 -6.53 11.35 16.21
C CYS A 54 -5.95 10.26 17.12
N PHE A 55 -4.79 9.69 16.79
CA PHE A 55 -4.14 8.64 17.56
C PHE A 55 -2.87 9.18 18.24
N ALA A 56 -2.67 8.79 19.49
CA ALA A 56 -1.40 8.95 20.17
C ALA A 56 -0.53 7.69 19.93
N ASP A 57 0.65 7.87 19.35
CA ASP A 57 1.59 6.77 19.16
C ASP A 57 2.49 6.62 20.40
N HIS A 58 2.23 5.58 21.19
CA HIS A 58 2.99 5.27 22.40
C HIS A 58 4.15 4.28 22.16
N ARG A 59 4.38 3.88 20.91
CA ARG A 59 5.47 2.96 20.55
C ARG A 59 6.82 3.66 20.65
N ASP A 60 7.87 2.88 20.91
CA ASP A 60 9.25 3.37 20.86
C ASP A 60 9.58 3.88 19.44
N PRO A 61 9.93 5.17 19.26
CA PRO A 61 10.22 5.75 17.96
C PRO A 61 11.30 5.00 17.15
N GLU A 62 12.29 4.41 17.82
CA GLU A 62 13.39 3.69 17.16
C GLU A 62 12.92 2.35 16.55
N LEU A 63 11.80 1.82 17.06
CA LEU A 63 11.20 0.56 16.63
C LEU A 63 10.06 0.77 15.61
N ILE A 64 9.70 2.02 15.28
CA ILE A 64 8.66 2.32 14.30
C ILE A 64 9.18 2.06 12.87
N GLU A 65 8.53 1.12 12.19
CA GLU A 65 8.73 0.86 10.75
C GLU A 65 7.52 1.27 9.91
N HIS A 66 6.35 1.34 10.53
CA HIS A 66 5.11 1.84 9.94
C HIS A 66 4.57 2.94 10.85
N THR A 67 4.48 4.16 10.31
CA THR A 67 3.85 5.28 10.99
C THR A 67 2.35 5.01 11.18
N VAL A 68 1.73 5.71 12.13
CA VAL A 68 0.26 5.66 12.29
C VAL A 68 -0.44 6.03 10.99
N GLU A 69 0.06 7.03 10.27
CA GLU A 69 -0.52 7.45 8.99
C GLU A 69 -0.50 6.34 7.94
N GLU A 70 0.60 5.59 7.84
CA GLU A 70 0.69 4.44 6.91
C GLU A 70 -0.26 3.30 7.33
N PHE A 71 -0.43 3.03 8.62
CA PHE A 71 -1.42 2.03 9.08
C PHE A 71 -2.85 2.46 8.80
N VAL A 72 -3.17 3.72 9.08
CA VAL A 72 -4.49 4.30 8.80
C VAL A 72 -4.76 4.27 7.30
N ALA A 73 -3.79 4.69 6.47
CA ALA A 73 -3.89 4.64 5.02
C ALA A 73 -4.14 3.22 4.51
N GLN A 74 -3.32 2.26 4.95
CA GLN A 74 -3.48 0.86 4.59
C GLN A 74 -4.87 0.33 4.94
N ARG A 75 -5.39 0.62 6.14
CA ARG A 75 -6.70 0.11 6.58
C ARG A 75 -7.87 0.82 5.91
N VAL A 76 -7.86 2.15 5.84
CA VAL A 76 -8.94 2.94 5.23
C VAL A 76 -9.09 2.62 3.75
N LEU A 77 -7.98 2.51 3.01
CA LEU A 77 -8.02 2.17 1.60
C LEU A 77 -8.45 0.72 1.37
N ALA A 78 -8.05 -0.22 2.25
CA ALA A 78 -8.55 -1.60 2.20
C ALA A 78 -10.08 -1.67 2.37
N LEU A 79 -10.63 -0.95 3.35
CA LEU A 79 -12.07 -0.85 3.57
C LEU A 79 -12.79 -0.25 2.34
N ALA A 80 -12.24 0.80 1.75
CA ALA A 80 -12.82 1.41 0.55
C ALA A 80 -12.80 0.48 -0.68
N CYS A 81 -11.88 -0.48 -0.72
CA CYS A 81 -11.80 -1.53 -1.73
C CYS A 81 -12.65 -2.78 -1.39
N GLY A 82 -13.38 -2.80 -0.26
CA GLY A 82 -14.23 -3.92 0.15
C GLY A 82 -13.53 -5.04 0.94
N TYR A 83 -12.32 -4.80 1.46
CA TYR A 83 -11.56 -5.78 2.24
C TYR A 83 -11.79 -5.59 3.75
N GLU A 84 -12.95 -6.01 4.24
CA GLU A 84 -13.37 -5.75 5.63
C GLU A 84 -12.86 -6.77 6.65
N ASP A 85 -12.82 -8.05 6.29
CA ASP A 85 -12.64 -9.19 7.18
C ASP A 85 -11.17 -9.57 7.46
N LEU A 86 -10.22 -8.84 6.89
CA LEU A 86 -8.76 -8.98 7.05
C LEU A 86 -8.15 -10.29 6.55
N ASN A 87 -8.92 -11.23 6.01
CA ASN A 87 -8.43 -12.57 5.63
C ASN A 87 -7.42 -12.54 4.46
N ASP A 88 -7.54 -11.56 3.57
CA ASP A 88 -6.71 -11.40 2.38
C ASP A 88 -5.45 -10.59 2.64
N HIS A 89 -5.30 -9.98 3.82
CA HIS A 89 -4.22 -9.03 4.09
C HIS A 89 -2.82 -9.63 3.98
N ASP A 90 -2.66 -10.93 4.22
CA ASP A 90 -1.36 -11.60 4.05
C ASP A 90 -0.94 -11.74 2.59
N VAL A 91 -1.90 -11.82 1.67
CA VAL A 91 -1.65 -11.82 0.22
C VAL A 91 -1.52 -10.38 -0.27
N LEU A 92 -2.42 -9.50 0.15
CA LEU A 92 -2.47 -8.10 -0.28
C LEU A 92 -1.27 -7.28 0.18
N ARG A 93 -0.53 -7.72 1.20
CA ARG A 93 0.66 -7.01 1.67
C ARG A 93 1.82 -6.98 0.66
N ASP A 94 1.74 -7.84 -0.36
CA ASP A 94 2.73 -8.00 -1.42
C ASP A 94 2.39 -7.17 -2.66
N ASP A 95 1.18 -6.62 -2.71
CA ASP A 95 0.76 -5.73 -3.79
C ASP A 95 1.47 -4.39 -3.67
N ALA A 96 2.42 -4.18 -4.57
CA ALA A 96 3.22 -2.95 -4.63
C ALA A 96 2.35 -1.70 -4.86
N LEU A 97 1.23 -1.82 -5.57
CA LEU A 97 0.34 -0.69 -5.79
C LEU A 97 -0.40 -0.30 -4.51
N ARG A 98 -0.81 -1.29 -3.69
CA ARG A 98 -1.39 -1.02 -2.38
C ARG A 98 -0.37 -0.39 -1.43
N ALA A 99 0.90 -0.80 -1.51
CA ALA A 99 1.99 -0.15 -0.79
C ALA A 99 2.16 1.33 -1.21
N VAL A 100 2.19 1.59 -2.53
CA VAL A 100 2.19 2.95 -3.10
C VAL A 100 0.97 3.74 -2.62
N ALA A 101 -0.20 3.12 -2.60
CA ALA A 101 -1.45 3.74 -2.15
C ALA A 101 -1.40 4.14 -0.66
N ALA A 102 -0.73 3.33 0.17
CA ALA A 102 -0.50 3.62 1.58
C ALA A 102 0.67 4.59 1.84
N GLY A 103 1.28 5.16 0.78
CA GLY A 103 2.37 6.13 0.90
C GLY A 103 3.76 5.52 1.09
N LYS A 104 3.93 4.19 0.93
CA LYS A 104 5.22 3.52 1.09
C LYS A 104 6.20 3.94 0.00
N ARG A 105 7.38 4.40 0.41
CA ARG A 105 8.50 4.71 -0.50
C ARG A 105 9.17 3.46 -1.05
N ASP A 106 9.22 2.39 -0.25
CA ASP A 106 9.63 1.06 -0.65
C ASP A 106 8.38 0.23 -0.94
N ALA A 107 7.90 0.30 -2.18
CA ALA A 107 6.70 -0.39 -2.62
C ALA A 107 6.83 -1.92 -2.61
N THR A 108 8.05 -2.44 -2.51
CA THR A 108 8.33 -3.89 -2.54
C THR A 108 8.68 -4.47 -1.19
N GLY A 109 8.89 -3.64 -0.17
CA GLY A 109 9.38 -4.08 1.13
C GLY A 109 10.79 -4.69 1.08
N ALA A 110 11.60 -4.39 0.06
CA ALA A 110 12.93 -4.97 -0.10
C ALA A 110 13.92 -4.51 0.99
N THR A 111 13.67 -3.34 1.59
CA THR A 111 14.53 -2.67 2.56
C THR A 111 14.04 -2.81 4.00
N ARG A 112 13.05 -3.69 4.24
CA ARG A 112 12.53 -3.94 5.59
C ARG A 112 13.60 -4.44 6.55
N LYS A 113 13.52 -3.99 7.81
CA LYS A 113 14.56 -4.19 8.82
C LYS A 113 14.82 -5.67 9.13
N ARG A 114 13.76 -6.47 9.17
CA ARG A 114 13.83 -7.90 9.49
C ARG A 114 13.81 -8.71 8.21
N ALA A 115 14.74 -9.65 8.06
CA ALA A 115 14.83 -10.51 6.88
C ALA A 115 13.51 -11.25 6.56
N ARG A 116 12.75 -11.65 7.58
CA ARG A 116 11.44 -12.31 7.40
C ARG A 116 10.33 -11.40 6.87
N ASP A 117 10.48 -10.08 7.02
CA ASP A 117 9.51 -9.09 6.57
C ASP A 117 9.90 -8.54 5.18
N GLN A 118 11.09 -8.88 4.66
CA GLN A 118 11.54 -8.44 3.35
C GLN A 118 10.70 -9.07 2.24
N GLY A 119 10.28 -8.25 1.28
CA GLY A 119 9.32 -8.62 0.25
C GLY A 119 7.86 -8.28 0.60
N HIS A 120 7.59 -7.89 1.85
CA HIS A 120 6.26 -7.55 2.35
C HIS A 120 6.19 -6.06 2.73
N ALA A 121 5.79 -5.21 1.79
CA ALA A 121 5.83 -3.75 1.96
C ALA A 121 4.84 -3.22 3.00
N LEU A 122 3.66 -3.84 3.07
CA LEU A 122 2.60 -3.48 4.00
C LEU A 122 2.69 -4.32 5.28
N ALA A 123 2.03 -3.83 6.33
CA ALA A 123 1.96 -4.56 7.57
C ALA A 123 0.87 -5.63 7.55
N THR A 124 1.07 -6.69 8.32
CA THR A 124 0.04 -7.69 8.61
C THR A 124 0.03 -8.01 10.10
N THR A 125 -1.01 -8.74 10.54
CA THR A 125 -1.16 -9.25 11.89
C THR A 125 -0.35 -10.52 12.16
N ASP A 126 0.20 -11.17 11.12
CA ASP A 126 0.98 -12.39 11.29
C ASP A 126 2.32 -12.14 11.99
N ALA A 127 2.33 -12.38 13.30
CA ALA A 127 3.48 -12.99 13.95
C ALA A 127 3.62 -14.43 13.42
N PRO A 128 4.85 -14.94 13.17
CA PRO A 128 5.02 -16.25 12.59
C PRO A 128 4.29 -17.29 13.44
N THR A 129 3.34 -18.00 12.84
CA THR A 129 2.96 -19.30 13.35
C THR A 129 4.21 -20.15 13.27
N SER A 130 4.85 -20.38 14.42
CA SER A 130 5.89 -21.39 14.51
C SER A 130 5.26 -22.67 13.98
N GLY A 131 5.74 -23.17 12.85
CA GLY A 131 5.22 -24.38 12.24
C GLY A 131 5.25 -25.52 13.26
N ARG A 132 4.09 -25.82 13.87
CA ARG A 132 3.82 -27.17 14.33
C ARG A 132 3.50 -27.96 13.09
N ARG A 133 4.55 -28.54 12.51
CA ARG A 133 4.40 -29.74 11.69
C ARG A 133 3.82 -30.81 12.62
N SER A 134 2.58 -31.22 12.35
CA SER A 134 2.05 -32.52 12.77
C SER A 134 2.60 -33.61 11.86
#